data_AF-A0A1L4BZY7-F1
#
_entry.id   AF-A0A1L4BZY7-F1
#
_cell.length_a   1.000
_cell.length_b   1.000
_cell.length_c   1.000
_cell.angle_alpha   90.00
_cell.angle_beta   90.00
_cell.angle_gamma   90.00
#
_symmetry.space_group_name_H-M   'P 1'
#
loop_
_entity.id
_entity.type
_entity.pdbx_description
1 polymer ?
#
loop_
_entity_poly.entity_id
_entity_poly.type
_entity_poly.pdbx_seq_one_letter_code
_entity_poly.pdbx_strand_id
1 'polypeptide(L)'
;MNVNVDLGNFWEMLGSVSTTIAVILSLYLAFIKDKDKIEVRVGLDLHFQKSYTLTLAKNPYSSFQITEIGYRYRLKRYRFEIDNTLNLLDDKETYYDMGFPIEFSDRNIIKIGLNVFLKKENIDKKIRVYIKDHNNRVHYSNKLLIENKYRDS
;
A
#
# COMPACT_ATOMS: atom_id res chain seq x y z
N MET A 1 -4.27 -61.60 21.13
CA MET A 1 -5.03 -60.84 20.12
C MET A 1 -4.00 -60.20 19.20
N ASN A 2 -3.74 -60.80 18.04
CA ASN A 2 -2.76 -60.28 17.08
C ASN A 2 -3.42 -59.14 16.29
N VAL A 3 -3.03 -57.91 16.56
CA VAL A 3 -3.43 -56.77 15.73
C VAL A 3 -2.58 -56.84 14.47
N ASN A 4 -3.15 -57.44 13.41
CA ASN A 4 -2.55 -57.41 12.09
C ASN A 4 -2.82 -56.00 11.54
N VAL A 5 -1.86 -55.10 11.73
CA VAL A 5 -1.94 -53.75 11.16
C VAL A 5 -1.68 -53.90 9.67
N ASP A 6 -2.74 -53.68 8.88
CA ASP A 6 -2.70 -53.78 7.44
C ASP A 6 -1.86 -52.63 6.86
N LEU A 7 -0.57 -52.90 6.67
CA LEU A 7 0.44 -51.94 6.22
C LEU A 7 0.05 -51.30 4.87
N GLY A 8 -0.72 -51.98 4.02
CA GLY A 8 -1.23 -51.44 2.76
C GLY A 8 -2.17 -50.25 2.97
N ASN A 9 -3.16 -50.39 3.86
CA ASN A 9 -4.09 -49.32 4.21
C ASN A 9 -3.39 -48.14 4.89
N PHE A 10 -2.33 -48.41 5.66
CA PHE A 10 -1.52 -47.35 6.29
C PHE A 10 -0.70 -46.56 5.25
N TRP A 11 -0.14 -47.23 4.24
CA TRP A 11 0.59 -46.59 3.15
C TRP A 11 -0.32 -45.73 2.27
N GLU A 12 -1.53 -46.21 1.93
CA GLU A 12 -2.51 -45.44 1.16
C GLU A 12 -3.03 -44.22 1.94
N MET A 13 -3.27 -44.38 3.24
CA MET A 13 -3.66 -43.29 4.13
C MET A 13 -2.55 -42.22 4.23
N LEU A 14 -1.28 -42.64 4.35
CA LEU A 14 -0.14 -41.72 4.33
C LEU A 14 -0.01 -40.99 2.99
N GLY A 15 -0.27 -41.67 1.87
CA GLY A 15 -0.28 -41.06 0.54
C GLY A 15 -1.36 -39.97 0.40
N SER A 16 -2.57 -40.24 0.90
CA SER A 16 -3.70 -39.28 0.94
C SER A 16 -3.44 -38.09 1.87
N VAL A 17 -2.84 -38.33 3.03
CA VAL A 17 -2.44 -37.26 3.96
C VAL A 17 -1.35 -36.39 3.34
N SER A 18 -0.37 -37.00 2.64
CA SER A 18 0.71 -36.29 1.95
C SER A 18 0.19 -35.37 0.86
N THR A 19 -0.78 -35.83 0.07
CA THR A 19 -1.42 -35.02 -0.98
C THR A 19 -2.25 -33.89 -0.37
N THR A 20 -2.98 -34.15 0.71
CA THR A 20 -3.76 -33.11 1.43
C THR A 20 -2.85 -32.01 1.96
N ILE A 21 -1.72 -32.37 2.57
CA ILE A 21 -0.71 -31.40 3.06
C ILE A 21 -0.11 -30.60 1.91
N ALA A 22 0.22 -31.24 0.78
CA ALA A 22 0.73 -30.56 -0.40
C ALA A 22 -0.27 -29.55 -0.98
N VAL A 23 -1.57 -29.91 -1.03
CA VAL A 23 -2.64 -29.01 -1.46
C VAL A 23 -2.75 -27.81 -0.53
N ILE A 24 -2.77 -28.02 0.79
CA ILE A 24 -2.82 -26.94 1.78
C ILE A 24 -1.61 -26.01 1.65
N LEU A 25 -0.40 -26.56 1.50
CA LEU A 25 0.82 -25.77 1.29
C LEU A 25 0.76 -24.99 -0.02
N SER A 26 0.26 -25.58 -1.11
CA SER A 26 0.13 -24.89 -2.40
C SER A 26 -0.85 -23.72 -2.34
N LEU A 27 -1.99 -23.88 -1.66
CA LEU A 27 -2.97 -22.82 -1.39
C LEU A 27 -2.38 -21.72 -0.51
N TYR A 28 -1.65 -22.09 0.55
CA TYR A 28 -0.99 -21.14 1.43
C TYR A 28 0.08 -20.32 0.70
N LEU A 29 0.92 -20.97 -0.10
CA LEU A 29 1.94 -20.31 -0.91
C LEU A 29 1.32 -19.42 -2.00
N ALA A 30 0.26 -19.87 -2.67
CA ALA A 30 -0.50 -19.04 -3.62
C ALA A 30 -1.06 -17.79 -2.94
N PHE A 31 -1.66 -17.95 -1.75
CA PHE A 31 -2.21 -16.85 -0.97
C PHE A 31 -1.15 -15.84 -0.48
N ILE A 32 0.07 -16.30 -0.21
CA ILE A 32 1.20 -15.41 0.14
C ILE A 32 1.71 -14.68 -1.11
N LYS A 33 1.81 -15.37 -2.24
CA LYS A 33 2.40 -14.84 -3.48
C LYS A 33 1.53 -13.74 -4.12
N ASP A 34 0.22 -13.76 -3.89
CA ASP A 34 -0.75 -12.76 -4.37
C ASP A 34 -0.79 -11.44 -3.59
N LYS A 35 0.13 -11.24 -2.64
CA LYS A 35 0.25 -9.96 -1.94
C LYS A 35 1.10 -9.01 -2.76
N ASP A 36 0.53 -8.49 -3.84
CA ASP A 36 0.97 -7.23 -4.42
C ASP A 36 1.13 -6.20 -3.31
N LYS A 37 2.39 -5.90 -3.00
CA LYS A 37 2.74 -5.00 -1.90
C LYS A 37 3.00 -3.64 -2.50
N ILE A 38 2.05 -2.74 -2.30
CA ILE A 38 2.26 -1.32 -2.58
C ILE A 38 3.05 -0.75 -1.41
N GLU A 39 4.27 -0.31 -1.68
CA GLU A 39 5.05 0.44 -0.72
C GLU A 39 4.66 1.92 -0.78
N VAL A 40 4.37 2.49 0.40
CA VAL A 40 3.96 3.88 0.56
C VAL A 40 5.01 4.57 1.41
N ARG A 41 5.58 5.66 0.91
CA ARG A 41 6.53 6.50 1.65
C ARG A 41 6.12 7.95 1.57
N VAL A 42 6.34 8.69 2.64
CA VAL A 42 6.12 10.13 2.67
C VAL A 42 7.40 10.82 3.14
N GLY A 43 7.78 11.89 2.45
CA GLY A 43 8.97 12.66 2.76
C GLY A 43 8.84 14.10 2.30
N LEU A 44 9.79 14.93 2.72
CA LEU A 44 10.00 16.25 2.15
C LEU A 44 10.90 16.10 0.93
N ASP A 45 10.42 16.51 -0.24
CA ASP A 45 11.25 16.52 -1.44
C ASP A 45 11.77 17.96 -1.66
N LEU A 46 13.10 18.11 -1.58
CA LEU A 46 13.79 19.40 -1.68
C LEU A 46 13.70 19.98 -3.09
N HIS A 47 13.54 19.13 -4.10
CA HIS A 47 13.39 19.56 -5.49
C HIS A 47 12.02 20.22 -5.73
N PHE A 48 11.01 19.93 -4.89
CA PHE A 48 9.64 20.39 -5.08
C PHE A 48 9.24 21.45 -4.06
N GLN A 49 9.96 22.58 -4.00
CA GLN A 49 9.59 23.73 -3.15
C GLN A 49 9.39 23.37 -1.66
N LYS A 50 10.18 22.42 -1.14
CA LYS A 50 10.02 21.84 0.21
C LYS A 50 8.60 21.29 0.45
N SER A 51 8.02 20.64 -0.55
CA SER A 51 6.70 20.00 -0.46
C SER A 51 6.76 18.61 0.17
N TYR A 52 5.67 18.24 0.83
CA TYR A 52 5.50 16.87 1.26
C TYR A 52 5.09 16.06 0.04
N THR A 53 5.79 14.96 -0.21
CA THR A 53 5.55 14.08 -1.36
C THR A 53 5.24 12.67 -0.85
N LEU A 54 4.18 12.09 -1.39
CA LEU A 54 3.82 10.69 -1.20
C LEU A 54 4.36 9.88 -2.37
N THR A 55 5.32 9.01 -2.10
CA THR A 55 5.88 8.08 -3.08
C THR A 55 5.20 6.72 -2.93
N LEU A 56 4.67 6.23 -4.04
CA LEU A 56 4.07 4.91 -4.17
C LEU A 56 4.98 4.06 -5.06
N ALA A 57 5.33 2.86 -4.60
CA ALA A 57 6.10 1.90 -5.38
C ALA A 57 5.38 0.54 -5.42
N LYS A 58 5.38 -0.08 -6.59
CA LYS A 58 4.81 -1.42 -6.81
C LYS A 58 5.81 -2.33 -7.53
N ASN A 59 5.47 -3.61 -7.58
CA ASN A 59 6.14 -4.56 -8.45
C ASN A 59 5.81 -4.25 -9.93
N PRO A 60 6.78 -4.32 -10.86
CA PRO A 60 6.57 -4.18 -12.29
C PRO A 60 5.36 -4.91 -12.90
N TYR A 61 4.98 -6.05 -12.35
CA TYR A 61 3.91 -6.90 -12.88
C TYR A 61 2.50 -6.58 -12.34
N SER A 62 2.37 -5.65 -11.39
CA SER A 62 1.10 -5.27 -10.77
C SER A 62 0.59 -3.96 -11.38
N SER A 63 -0.70 -3.62 -11.25
CA SER A 63 -1.20 -2.25 -11.53
C SER A 63 -1.43 -1.47 -10.24
N PHE A 64 -1.25 -0.15 -10.28
CA PHE A 64 -1.74 0.71 -9.20
C PHE A 64 -3.21 0.99 -9.47
N GLN A 65 -4.11 0.69 -8.52
CA GLN A 65 -5.47 1.22 -8.53
C GLN A 65 -5.79 1.79 -7.16
N ILE A 66 -5.90 3.11 -7.07
CA ILE A 66 -6.09 3.83 -5.81
C ILE A 66 -7.52 4.37 -5.77
N THR A 67 -8.24 4.03 -4.70
CA THR A 67 -9.64 4.42 -4.49
C THR A 67 -9.76 5.56 -3.48
N GLU A 68 -8.80 5.69 -2.56
CA GLU A 68 -8.82 6.72 -1.52
C GLU A 68 -7.41 7.06 -1.05
N ILE A 69 -7.18 8.33 -0.72
CA ILE A 69 -5.99 8.80 0.00
C ILE A 69 -6.46 9.58 1.24
N GLY A 70 -5.76 9.37 2.35
CA GLY A 70 -6.04 10.09 3.60
C GLY A 70 -4.86 10.06 4.55
N TYR A 71 -5.10 10.49 5.78
CA TYR A 71 -4.14 10.39 6.87
C TYR A 71 -4.74 9.79 8.12
N ARG A 72 -3.87 9.16 8.91
CA ARG A 72 -4.18 8.64 10.24
C ARG A 72 -3.45 9.48 11.27
N TYR A 73 -4.20 10.01 12.22
CA TYR A 73 -3.68 10.62 13.43
C TYR A 73 -4.20 9.82 14.63
N ARG A 74 -3.26 9.32 15.46
CA ARG A 74 -3.57 8.39 16.56
C ARG A 74 -4.36 7.16 16.05
N LEU A 75 -5.61 6.98 16.49
CA LEU A 75 -6.50 5.88 16.11
C LEU A 75 -7.53 6.28 15.04
N LYS A 76 -7.65 7.58 14.71
CA LYS A 76 -8.65 8.08 13.77
C LYS A 76 -8.07 8.21 12.37
N ARG A 77 -8.90 7.88 11.37
CA ARG A 77 -8.60 8.08 9.95
C ARG A 77 -9.39 9.27 9.43
N TYR A 78 -8.73 10.06 8.61
CA TYR A 78 -9.27 11.25 7.98
C TYR A 78 -9.00 11.11 6.49
N ARG A 79 -10.06 11.08 5.70
CA ARG A 79 -9.96 11.10 4.24
C ARG A 79 -9.58 12.51 3.80
N PHE A 80 -8.73 12.64 2.78
CA PHE A 80 -8.56 13.95 2.15
C PHE A 80 -9.80 14.25 1.31
N GLU A 81 -10.35 15.45 1.48
CA GLU A 81 -11.33 16.01 0.55
C GLU A 81 -10.55 16.42 -0.69
N ILE A 82 -10.82 15.78 -1.82
CA ILE A 82 -10.09 15.98 -3.07
C ILE A 82 -11.14 16.48 -4.04
N ASP A 83 -11.03 17.75 -4.44
CA ASP A 83 -11.94 18.41 -5.40
C ASP A 83 -11.65 17.97 -6.85
N ASN A 84 -11.47 16.66 -7.04
CA ASN A 84 -11.25 15.93 -8.30
C ASN A 84 -9.87 15.94 -8.94
N THR A 85 -8.85 16.58 -8.36
CA THR A 85 -7.51 16.50 -8.96
C THR A 85 -6.39 16.21 -7.96
N LEU A 86 -5.57 15.22 -8.30
CA LEU A 86 -4.33 14.89 -7.61
C LEU A 86 -3.14 15.34 -8.41
N ASN A 87 -2.24 16.10 -7.78
CA ASN A 87 -0.97 16.50 -8.38
C ASN A 87 0.00 15.31 -8.45
N LEU A 88 -0.04 14.59 -9.56
CA LEU A 88 0.94 13.57 -9.88
C LEU A 88 2.22 14.20 -10.40
N LEU A 89 3.36 13.68 -9.95
CA LEU A 89 4.67 14.14 -10.32
C LEU A 89 5.31 13.07 -11.19
N ASP A 90 5.54 13.42 -12.46
CA ASP A 90 6.40 12.66 -13.35
C ASP A 90 7.89 12.95 -13.07
N ASP A 91 8.80 12.17 -13.65
CA ASP A 91 10.25 12.43 -13.63
C ASP A 91 10.63 13.80 -14.21
N LYS A 92 9.68 14.45 -14.92
CA LYS A 92 9.77 15.80 -15.48
C LYS A 92 9.00 16.87 -14.69
N GLU A 93 8.59 16.57 -13.46
CA GLU A 93 7.88 17.49 -12.55
C GLU A 93 6.58 18.09 -13.12
N THR A 94 5.97 17.42 -14.10
CA THR A 94 4.74 17.90 -14.75
C THR A 94 3.52 17.47 -13.95
N TYR A 95 2.66 18.44 -13.60
CA TYR A 95 1.42 18.20 -12.88
C TYR A 95 0.35 17.63 -13.82
N TYR A 96 -0.23 16.50 -13.45
CA TYR A 96 -1.40 15.95 -14.13
C TYR A 96 -2.54 15.80 -13.14
N ASP A 97 -3.65 16.47 -13.44
CA ASP A 97 -4.88 16.37 -12.68
C ASP A 97 -5.58 15.03 -12.99
N MET A 98 -5.67 14.15 -11.99
CA MET A 98 -6.46 12.91 -12.08
C MET A 98 -7.49 12.79 -10.95
N GLY A 99 -8.70 12.36 -11.31
CA GLY A 99 -9.79 12.06 -10.39
C GLY A 99 -9.80 10.59 -9.96
N PHE A 100 -10.46 10.28 -8.84
CA PHE A 100 -10.56 8.90 -8.35
C PHE A 100 -11.64 8.10 -9.09
N PRO A 101 -11.45 6.77 -9.26
CA PRO A 101 -10.24 6.01 -8.95
C PRO A 101 -9.11 6.29 -9.96
N ILE A 102 -7.86 6.22 -9.50
CA ILE A 102 -6.70 6.42 -10.38
C ILE A 102 -6.01 5.09 -10.64
N GLU A 103 -5.72 4.82 -11.91
CA GLU A 103 -5.00 3.63 -12.36
C GLU A 103 -3.69 3.95 -13.07
N PHE A 104 -2.64 3.19 -12.77
CA PHE A 104 -1.37 3.22 -13.51
C PHE A 104 -0.87 1.80 -13.79
N SER A 105 -0.82 1.46 -15.07
CA SER A 105 -0.21 0.22 -15.56
C SER A 105 1.30 0.36 -15.76
N ASP A 106 1.73 1.47 -16.37
CA ASP A 106 3.05 1.57 -17.00
C ASP A 106 4.13 2.19 -16.10
N ARG A 107 3.78 2.57 -14.86
CA ARG A 107 4.70 3.21 -13.91
C ARG A 107 4.87 2.37 -12.67
N ASN A 108 6.12 2.10 -12.30
CA ASN A 108 6.45 1.34 -11.08
C ASN A 108 6.58 2.22 -9.84
N ILE A 109 6.86 3.51 -10.06
CA ILE A 109 6.99 4.52 -9.03
C ILE A 109 6.12 5.70 -9.42
N ILE A 110 5.38 6.23 -8.46
CA ILE A 110 4.54 7.42 -8.62
C ILE A 110 4.82 8.32 -7.43
N LYS A 111 4.99 9.61 -7.70
CA LYS A 111 5.09 10.64 -6.68
C LYS A 111 3.83 11.51 -6.72
N ILE A 112 3.26 11.80 -5.57
CA ILE A 112 2.05 12.63 -5.42
C ILE A 112 2.38 13.79 -4.49
N GLY A 113 2.16 15.02 -4.96
CA GLY A 113 2.35 16.21 -4.14
C GLY A 113 1.24 16.36 -3.09
N LEU A 114 1.62 16.50 -1.81
CA LEU A 114 0.68 16.63 -0.69
C LEU A 114 0.40 18.09 -0.26
N ASN A 115 0.89 19.07 -1.01
CA ASN A 115 0.77 20.50 -0.66
C ASN A 115 -0.68 20.97 -0.45
N VAL A 116 -1.64 20.37 -1.14
CA VAL A 116 -3.08 20.70 -1.01
C VAL A 116 -3.72 19.96 0.17
N PHE A 117 -3.16 18.83 0.59
CA PHE A 117 -3.83 17.88 1.47
C PHE A 117 -3.52 18.10 2.96
N LEU A 118 -2.38 18.71 3.29
CA LEU A 118 -1.99 18.92 4.68
C LEU A 118 -2.44 20.29 5.18
N LYS A 119 -3.66 20.34 5.74
CA LYS A 119 -4.22 21.54 6.42
C LYS A 119 -3.30 22.01 7.57
N LYS A 120 -3.23 23.33 7.80
CA LYS A 120 -2.47 23.95 8.92
C LYS A 120 -2.76 23.32 10.29
N GLU A 121 -3.97 22.83 10.48
CA GLU A 121 -4.40 22.15 11.72
C GLU A 121 -3.60 20.89 12.07
N ASN A 122 -2.86 20.33 11.10
CA ASN A 122 -2.04 19.15 11.31
C ASN A 122 -0.57 19.47 11.62
N ILE A 123 -0.18 20.75 11.67
CA ILE A 123 1.15 21.18 12.12
C ILE A 123 1.46 20.59 13.52
N ASP A 124 2.70 20.17 13.71
CA ASP A 124 3.27 19.51 14.89
C ASP A 124 2.65 18.15 15.24
N LYS A 125 1.79 17.60 14.37
CA LYS A 125 1.23 16.25 14.54
C LYS A 125 2.08 15.22 13.80
N LYS A 126 2.35 14.10 14.48
CA LYS A 126 2.89 12.89 13.85
C LYS A 126 1.74 12.10 13.20
N ILE A 127 1.72 12.05 11.88
CA ILE A 127 0.70 11.37 11.09
C ILE A 127 1.29 10.21 10.28
N ARG A 128 0.42 9.32 9.80
CA ARG A 128 0.73 8.38 8.72
C ARG A 128 -0.22 8.65 7.57
N VAL A 129 0.28 8.89 6.38
CA VAL A 129 -0.54 8.95 5.18
C VAL A 129 -0.93 7.51 4.83
N TYR A 130 -2.15 7.31 4.34
CA TYR A 130 -2.58 6.01 3.85
C TYR A 130 -3.18 6.14 2.46
N ILE A 131 -3.06 5.06 1.70
CA ILE A 131 -3.83 4.85 0.48
C ILE A 131 -4.70 3.61 0.64
N LYS A 132 -5.82 3.59 -0.05
CA LYS A 132 -6.70 2.44 -0.17
C LYS A 132 -6.67 1.96 -1.61
N ASP A 133 -6.43 0.67 -1.81
CA ASP A 133 -6.48 0.07 -3.14
C ASP A 133 -7.90 -0.36 -3.54
N HIS A 134 -8.07 -0.86 -4.77
CA HIS A 134 -9.35 -1.40 -5.26
C HIS A 134 -9.86 -2.62 -4.47
N ASN A 135 -8.95 -3.36 -3.84
CA ASN A 135 -9.25 -4.50 -2.96
C ASN A 135 -9.57 -4.07 -1.52
N ASN A 136 -9.78 -2.77 -1.28
CA ASN A 136 -10.00 -2.17 0.02
C ASN A 136 -8.86 -2.37 1.04
N ARG A 137 -7.68 -2.82 0.61
CA ARG A 137 -6.50 -2.94 1.48
C ARG A 137 -5.93 -1.54 1.72
N VAL A 138 -5.52 -1.30 2.96
CA VAL A 138 -4.98 0.00 3.38
C VAL A 138 -3.48 -0.11 3.55
N HIS A 139 -2.75 0.70 2.80
CA HIS A 139 -1.29 0.76 2.83
C HIS A 139 -0.87 2.05 3.51
N TYR A 140 -0.02 1.97 4.53
CA TYR A 140 0.40 3.12 5.34
C TYR A 140 1.82 3.54 5.01
N SER A 141 2.05 4.84 5.04
CA SER A 141 3.39 5.42 5.00
C SER A 141 4.15 5.24 6.31
N ASN A 142 5.45 5.56 6.26
CA ASN A 142 6.22 5.94 7.44
C ASN A 142 5.53 7.09 8.21
N LYS A 143 5.84 7.21 9.51
CA LYS A 143 5.37 8.33 10.33
C LYS A 143 6.07 9.60 9.87
N LEU A 144 5.30 10.67 9.71
CA LEU A 144 5.77 12.00 9.35
C LEU A 144 5.35 12.99 10.44
N LEU A 145 6.30 13.79 10.91
CA LEU A 145 5.98 15.00 11.67
C LEU A 145 5.72 16.11 10.66
N ILE A 146 4.56 16.74 10.74
CA ILE A 146 4.28 17.91 9.91
C ILE A 146 4.89 19.12 10.59
N GLU A 147 5.97 19.63 10.03
CA GLU A 147 6.61 20.85 10.49
C GLU A 147 5.97 22.07 9.82
N ASN A 148 5.90 23.17 10.56
CA ASN A 148 5.45 24.45 10.02
C ASN A 148 6.52 24.99 9.06
N LYS A 149 6.22 25.00 7.77
CA LYS A 149 7.16 25.49 6.73
C LYS A 149 7.51 26.98 6.86
N TYR A 150 6.84 27.73 7.74
CA TYR A 150 7.07 29.16 8.01
C TYR A 150 7.79 29.45 9.33
N ARG A 151 8.35 28.43 10.01
CA ARG A 151 9.01 28.66 11.31
C ARG A 151 10.40 29.31 11.19
N ASP A 152 10.98 29.28 9.99
CA ASP A 152 12.32 29.81 9.70
C ASP A 152 12.29 30.95 8.65
N SER A 153 11.19 31.71 8.56
CA SER A 153 11.07 32.92 7.71
C SER A 153 11.15 34.19 8.55
#